data_AF-A0A2E8DTK9-F1
#
_entry.id   AF-A0A2E8DTK9-F1
#
_cell.length_a   1.000
_cell.length_b   1.000
_cell.length_c   1.000
_cell.angle_alpha   90.00
_cell.angle_beta   90.00
_cell.angle_gamma   90.00
#
_symmetry.space_group_name_H-M   'P 1'
#
loop_
_entity.id
_entity.type
_entity.pdbx_description
1 polymer ?
#
loop_
_entity_poly.entity_id
_entity_poly.type
_entity_poly.pdbx_seq_one_letter_code
_entity_poly.pdbx_strand_id
1 'polypeptide(L)' 'MKNILFLLTDQWPSWAFGFLGADIPTPNIDRLASGGTVFKNAFTTCPLCSPARGTLLTAKWPH' A
#
# COMPACT_ATOMS: atom_id res chain seq x y z
N MET A 1 -14.40 -16.81 -13.34
CA MET A 1 -12.94 -16.80 -13.05
C MET A 1 -12.65 -15.70 -12.04
N LYS A 2 -11.62 -15.85 -11.21
CA LYS A 2 -11.19 -14.83 -10.24
C LYS A 2 -9.94 -14.12 -10.80
N ASN A 3 -9.91 -12.79 -10.70
CA ASN A 3 -8.78 -11.97 -11.13
C ASN A 3 -8.10 -11.33 -9.91
N ILE A 4 -6.82 -11.01 -10.03
CA ILE A 4 -6.04 -10.30 -9.00
C ILE A 4 -5.56 -8.97 -9.59
N LEU A 5 -5.86 -7.86 -8.89
CA LEU A 5 -5.36 -6.53 -9.20
C LEU A 5 -4.46 -6.08 -8.05
N PHE A 6 -3.19 -5.79 -8.35
CA PHE A 6 -2.24 -5.25 -7.38
C PHE A 6 -1.97 -3.77 -7.69
N LEU A 7 -2.37 -2.88 -6.78
CA LEU A 7 -2.15 -1.44 -6.89
C LEU A 7 -0.97 -1.05 -6.01
N LEU A 8 0.10 -0.52 -6.62
CA LEU A 8 1.27 0.00 -5.92
C LEU A 8 1.40 1.49 -6.16
N THR A 9 1.55 2.25 -5.09
CA THR A 9 1.74 3.70 -5.11
C THR A 9 3.21 4.05 -4.96
N ASP A 10 3.66 5.17 -5.53
CA ASP A 10 5.03 5.66 -5.38
C ASP A 10 5.10 6.75 -4.32
N GLN A 11 5.97 6.59 -3.33
CA GLN A 11 6.23 7.57 -2.25
C GLN A 11 5.02 8.04 -1.43
N TRP A 12 3.90 7.31 -1.44
CA TRP A 12 2.71 7.68 -0.67
C TRP A 12 2.93 7.40 0.83
N PRO A 13 2.89 8.41 1.71
CA PRO A 13 3.08 8.21 3.14
C PRO A 13 1.88 7.50 3.77
N SER A 14 2.13 6.65 4.77
CA SER A 14 1.12 5.79 5.40
C SER A 14 -0.02 6.53 6.09
N TRP A 15 0.16 7.81 6.45
CA TRP A 15 -0.83 8.62 7.13
C TRP A 15 -1.75 9.40 6.18
N ALA A 16 -1.44 9.48 4.88
CA ALA A 16 -2.16 10.35 3.95
C ALA A 16 -3.41 9.69 3.36
N PHE A 17 -4.32 9.26 4.23
CA PHE A 17 -5.61 8.69 3.86
C PHE A 17 -6.74 9.32 4.69
N GLY A 18 -7.85 9.67 4.03
CA GLY A 18 -9.05 10.21 4.66
C GLY A 18 -9.64 9.26 5.71
N PHE A 19 -9.66 7.95 5.44
CA PHE A 19 -10.11 6.95 6.42
C PHE A 19 -9.20 6.84 7.67
N LEU A 20 -7.99 7.41 7.63
CA LEU A 20 -7.09 7.54 8.79
C LEU A 20 -7.18 8.91 9.47
N GLY A 21 -8.09 9.79 9.02
CA GLY A 21 -8.30 11.12 9.57
C GLY A 21 -7.43 12.21 8.96
N ALA A 22 -6.72 11.95 7.85
CA ALA A 22 -6.04 13.03 7.13
C ALA A 22 -7.05 13.97 6.47
N ASP A 23 -6.74 15.27 6.46
CA ASP A 23 -7.49 16.28 5.68
C ASP A 23 -7.11 16.22 4.19
N ILE A 24 -7.16 15.00 3.63
CA ILE A 24 -6.83 14.69 2.24
C ILE A 24 -7.96 13.80 1.70
N PRO A 25 -8.75 14.25 0.72
CA PRO A 25 -9.88 13.49 0.23
C PRO A 25 -9.39 12.27 -0.58
N THR A 26 -9.61 11.06 -0.05
CA THR A 26 -9.30 9.78 -0.73
C THR A 26 -10.54 8.89 -0.90
N PRO A 27 -11.68 9.40 -1.42
CA PRO A 27 -12.98 8.73 -1.32
C PRO A 27 -13.01 7.31 -1.93
N ASN A 28 -12.25 7.06 -3.00
CA ASN A 28 -12.16 5.73 -3.61
C ASN A 28 -11.34 4.73 -2.78
N ILE A 29 -10.29 5.20 -2.10
CA ILE A 29 -9.48 4.37 -1.21
C ILE A 29 -10.24 4.13 0.10
N ASP A 30 -10.93 5.14 0.62
CA ASP A 30 -11.75 5.04 1.82
C ASP A 30 -12.88 4.00 1.62
N ARG A 31 -13.51 4.00 0.43
CA ARG A 31 -14.49 2.99 0.03
C ARG A 31 -13.90 1.57 -0.05
N LEU A 32 -12.65 1.44 -0.53
CA LEU A 32 -11.95 0.16 -0.55
C LEU A 32 -11.63 -0.32 0.87
N ALA A 33 -11.20 0.58 1.75
CA ALA A 33 -10.92 0.31 3.14
C ALA A 33 -12.17 -0.15 3.90
N SER A 34 -13.33 0.50 3.69
CA SER A 34 -14.60 0.14 4.35
C SER A 34 -15.16 -1.21 3.90
N GLY A 35 -14.88 -1.62 2.66
CA GLY A 35 -15.34 -2.89 2.09
C GLY A 35 -14.33 -4.04 2.19
N GLY A 36 -13.17 -3.81 2.83
CA GLY A 36 -12.04 -4.71 2.81
C GLY A 36 -11.36 -4.88 4.16
N THR A 37 -10.06 -5.18 4.14
CA THR A 37 -9.23 -5.30 5.34
C THR A 37 -8.09 -4.30 5.27
N VAL A 38 -7.94 -3.51 6.34
CA VAL A 38 -6.86 -2.52 6.49
C VAL A 38 -5.76 -3.10 7.39
N PHE A 39 -4.54 -3.16 6.87
CA PHE A 39 -3.36 -3.54 7.64
C PHE A 39 -2.77 -2.30 8.31
N LYS A 40 -2.93 -2.17 9.64
CA LYS A 40 -2.40 -1.03 10.40
C LYS A 40 -0.87 -1.03 10.56
N ASN A 41 -0.26 -2.21 10.41
CA ASN A 41 1.17 -2.46 10.61
C ASN A 41 1.76 -3.12 9.35
N ALA A 42 1.77 -2.39 8.23
CA ALA A 42 2.36 -2.83 6.97
C ALA A 42 3.66 -2.05 6.70
N PHE A 43 4.76 -2.76 6.42
CA PHE A 43 6.09 -2.16 6.26
C PHE A 43 6.70 -2.55 4.91
N THR A 44 7.36 -1.58 4.27
CA THR A 44 8.26 -1.87 3.14
C THR A 44 9.53 -2.56 3.64
N THR A 45 10.14 -3.41 2.81
CA THR A 45 11.37 -4.12 3.20
C THR A 45 12.61 -3.24 3.24
N CYS A 46 12.57 -2.11 2.53
CA CYS A 46 13.60 -1.08 2.58
C CYS A 46 13.04 0.28 2.09
N PRO A 47 13.68 1.41 2.43
CA PRO A 47 13.21 2.75 2.08
C PRO A 47 13.65 3.20 0.66
N LEU A 48 13.89 2.26 -0.26
CA LEU A 48 14.38 2.54 -1.62
C LEU A 48 13.51 1.86 -2.68
N CYS A 49 13.19 2.58 -3.77
CA CYS A 49 12.19 2.15 -4.75
C CYS A 49 12.51 0.80 -5.42
N SER A 50 13.67 0.69 -6.08
CA SER A 50 14.04 -0.52 -6.83
C SER A 50 14.16 -1.78 -5.95
N PRO A 51 14.90 -1.77 -4.83
CA PRO A 51 14.99 -2.96 -3.98
C PRO A 51 13.66 -3.33 -3.31
N ALA A 52 12.83 -2.37 -2.90
CA ALA A 52 11.51 -2.66 -2.34
C ALA A 52 10.58 -3.34 -3.35
N ARG A 53 10.57 -2.85 -4.60
CA ARG A 53 9.83 -3.48 -5.71
C ARG A 53 10.40 -4.85 -6.07
N GLY A 54 11.73 -5.01 -6.00
CA GLY A 54 12.40 -6.29 -6.15
C GLY A 54 11.93 -7.33 -5.14
N THR A 55 11.84 -6.95 -3.84
CA THR A 55 11.30 -7.84 -2.81
C THR A 55 9.84 -8.19 -3.05
N LEU A 56 9.01 -7.22 -3.43
CA LEU A 56 7.60 -7.46 -3.73
C LEU A 56 7.39 -8.50 -4.84
N LEU A 57 8.18 -8.44 -5.92
CA LEU A 57 8.03 -9.33 -7.08
C LEU A 57 8.64 -10.71 -6.86
N THR A 58 9.66 -10.83 -6.02
CA THR A 58 10.44 -12.06 -5.85
C THR A 58 10.19 -12.77 -4.52
N ALA A 59 9.52 -12.12 -3.57
CA ALA A 59 9.39 -12.54 -2.19
C ALA A 59 10.74 -12.80 -1.48
N LYS A 60 11.81 -12.09 -1.90
CA LYS A 60 13.15 -12.19 -1.30
C LYS A 60 13.59 -10.88 -0.66
N TRP A 61 14.36 -10.97 0.41
CA TRP A 61 15.00 -9.80 1.01
C TRP A 61 15.96 -9.11 0.02
N PRO A 62 16.20 -7.81 0.16
CA PRO A 62 17.03 -7.05 -0.78
C PRO A 62 18.55 -7.24 -0.59
N HIS A 63 18.99 -8.14 0.30
CA HIS A 63 20.40 -8.45 0.59
C HIS A 63 20.82 -9.79 -0.01
#